data_AF-A0A6B3IF82-F1
#
_entry.id   AF-A0A6B3IF82-F1
#
_cell.length_a   1.000
_cell.length_b   1.000
_cell.length_c   1.000
_cell.angle_alpha   90.00
_cell.angle_beta   90.00
_cell.angle_gamma   90.00
#
_symmetry.space_group_name_H-M   'P 1'
#
loop_
_entity.id
_entity.type
_entity.pdbx_description
1 polymer ?
#
loop_
_entity_poly.entity_id
_entity_poly.type
_entity_poly.pdbx_seq_one_letter_code
_entity_poly.pdbx_strand_id
1 'polypeptide(L)'
;LRLGTVFAATVPLLVPAIREFHALHPATEVEVIAAQQSVIHRSLLEGGVDLGLVNYLEGDDLAPDLHTTELLRGRPVVCLRPDSPLASLESV
;
A
#
# COMPACT_ATOMS: atom_id res chain seq x y z
N LEU A 1 -3.70 1.86 16.99
CA LEU A 1 -3.46 1.02 15.80
C LEU A 1 -2.44 1.72 14.92
N ARG A 2 -1.30 1.09 14.65
CA ARG A 2 -0.21 1.64 13.84
C ARG A 2 -0.21 0.96 12.47
N LEU A 3 -0.35 1.75 11.41
CA LEU A 3 -0.39 1.28 10.04
C LEU A 3 0.82 1.80 9.28
N GLY A 4 1.67 0.90 8.79
CA GLY A 4 2.70 1.22 7.80
C GLY A 4 2.14 1.22 6.38
N THR A 5 2.52 2.16 5.52
CA THR A 5 2.12 2.14 4.10
C THR A 5 3.21 2.62 3.14
N VAL A 6 3.33 1.94 1.99
CA VAL A 6 4.23 2.35 0.89
C VAL A 6 3.54 3.38 0.02
N PHE A 7 4.00 4.63 0.07
CA PHE A 7 3.48 5.74 -0.74
C PHE A 7 1.97 6.00 -0.52
N ALA A 8 1.55 7.26 -0.35
CA ALA A 8 0.14 7.59 -0.11
C ALA A 8 -0.80 7.32 -1.33
N ALA A 9 -0.37 6.59 -2.36
CA ALA A 9 -1.21 6.22 -3.50
C ALA A 9 -2.40 5.32 -3.09
N THR A 10 -2.40 4.79 -1.88
CA THR A 10 -3.52 4.08 -1.26
C THR A 10 -4.50 5.01 -0.53
N VAL A 11 -4.35 6.34 -0.59
CA VAL A 11 -5.29 7.32 0.01
C VAL A 11 -6.76 7.04 -0.32
N PRO A 12 -7.15 6.66 -1.56
CA PRO A 12 -8.54 6.33 -1.85
C PRO A 12 -9.08 5.12 -1.07
N LEU A 13 -8.21 4.19 -0.66
CA LEU A 13 -8.56 3.06 0.18
C LEU A 13 -8.46 3.42 1.67
N LEU A 14 -7.40 4.11 2.05
CA LEU A 14 -7.04 4.33 3.44
C LEU A 14 -7.94 5.36 4.14
N VAL A 15 -8.23 6.49 3.49
CA VAL A 15 -9.03 7.56 4.12
C VAL A 15 -10.46 7.10 4.43
N PRO A 16 -11.20 6.44 3.53
CA PRO A 16 -12.50 5.89 3.86
C PRO A 16 -12.44 4.85 4.97
N ALA A 17 -11.45 3.95 4.93
CA ALA A 17 -11.28 2.89 5.93
C ALA A 17 -11.02 3.46 7.34
N ILE A 18 -10.14 4.46 7.47
CA ILE A 18 -9.87 5.12 8.77
C ILE A 18 -11.13 5.81 9.29
N ARG A 19 -11.90 6.47 8.43
CA ARG A 19 -13.14 7.16 8.83
C ARG A 19 -14.18 6.18 9.36
N GLU A 20 -14.40 5.08 8.64
CA GLU A 20 -15.34 4.03 9.05
C GLU A 20 -14.87 3.35 10.34
N PHE A 21 -13.59 3.00 10.43
CA PHE A 21 -13.00 2.42 11.64
C PHE A 21 -13.16 3.33 12.85
N HIS A 22 -12.87 4.63 12.71
CA HIS A 22 -13.05 5.60 13.79
C HIS A 22 -14.52 5.76 14.21
N ALA A 23 -15.47 5.68 13.27
CA ALA A 23 -16.90 5.72 13.59
C ALA A 23 -17.34 4.52 14.43
N LEU A 24 -16.78 3.33 14.15
CA LEU A 24 -17.05 2.09 14.89
C LEU A 24 -16.26 1.99 16.20
N HIS A 25 -15.08 2.62 16.26
CA HIS A 25 -14.13 2.56 17.37
C HIS A 25 -13.59 3.95 17.78
N PRO A 26 -14.43 4.85 18.33
CA PRO A 26 -14.03 6.25 18.55
C PRO A 26 -12.89 6.46 19.55
N ALA A 27 -12.67 5.49 20.45
CA ALA A 27 -11.60 5.54 21.44
C ALA A 27 -10.26 5.00 20.91
N THR A 28 -10.22 4.44 19.70
CA THR A 28 -9.02 3.84 19.13
C THR A 28 -8.33 4.84 18.19
N GLU A 29 -7.14 5.27 18.56
CA GLU A 29 -6.30 6.11 17.71
C GLU A 29 -5.67 5.29 16.58
N VAL A 30 -5.63 5.87 15.37
CA VAL A 30 -4.99 5.29 14.20
C VAL A 30 -3.82 6.18 13.78
N GLU A 31 -2.60 5.65 13.87
CA GLU A 31 -1.38 6.28 13.41
C GLU A 31 -0.99 5.70 12.04
N VAL A 32 -0.70 6.58 11.07
CA VAL A 32 -0.28 6.18 9.72
C VAL A 32 1.17 6.58 9.50
N ILE A 33 2.01 5.60 9.21
CA ILE A 33 3.46 5.75 9.03
C ILE A 33 3.80 5.47 7.56
N ALA A 34 4.25 6.50 6.86
CA ALA A 34 4.77 6.35 5.50
C ALA A 34 6.20 5.79 5.55
N ALA A 35 6.44 4.63 4.94
CA ALA A 35 7.73 3.97 4.96
C ALA A 35 7.96 3.12 3.70
N GLN A 36 9.21 2.70 3.48
CA GLN A 36 9.54 1.74 2.43
C GLN A 36 9.01 0.34 2.77
N GLN A 37 8.75 -0.48 1.76
CA GLN A 37 8.20 -1.84 1.93
C GLN A 37 9.04 -2.70 2.86
N SER A 38 10.37 -2.68 2.69
CA SER A 38 11.31 -3.43 3.53
C SER A 38 11.28 -2.99 5.00
N VAL A 39 11.08 -1.70 5.25
CA VAL A 39 10.96 -1.14 6.59
C VAL A 39 9.63 -1.58 7.22
N ILE A 40 8.53 -1.56 6.47
CA ILE A 40 7.21 -2.02 6.93
C ILE A 40 7.24 -3.51 7.23
N HIS A 41 7.82 -4.32 6.34
CA HIS A 41 7.95 -5.77 6.50
C HIS A 41 8.71 -6.11 7.80
N ARG A 42 9.90 -5.53 7.99
CA ARG A 42 10.64 -5.72 9.25
C ARG A 42 9.86 -5.23 10.47
N SER A 43 9.20 -4.07 10.37
CA SER A 43 8.43 -3.51 11.48
C SER A 43 7.23 -4.38 11.86
N LEU A 44 6.61 -5.09 10.91
CA LEU A 44 5.57 -6.07 11.20
C LEU A 44 6.12 -7.26 12.00
N LEU A 45 7.26 -7.81 11.58
CA LEU A 45 7.91 -8.92 12.29
C LEU A 45 8.34 -8.54 13.70
N GLU A 46 8.80 -7.30 13.88
CA GLU A 46 9.26 -6.76 15.17
C GLU A 46 8.12 -6.19 16.03
N GLY A 47 6.88 -6.13 15.51
CA GLY A 47 5.73 -5.55 16.23
C GLY A 47 5.78 -4.01 16.36
N GLY A 48 6.56 -3.33 15.52
CA GLY A 48 6.62 -1.87 15.44
C GLY A 48 5.42 -1.24 14.72
N VAL A 49 4.75 -1.99 13.84
CA VAL A 49 3.43 -1.65 13.29
C VAL A 49 2.49 -2.84 13.40
N ASP A 50 1.19 -2.57 13.42
CA ASP A 50 0.16 -3.60 13.58
C ASP A 50 -0.34 -4.09 12.22
N LEU A 51 -0.28 -3.24 11.19
CA LEU A 51 -0.72 -3.52 9.83
C LEU A 51 0.23 -2.88 8.81
N GLY A 52 0.43 -3.55 7.67
CA GLY A 52 1.21 -3.04 6.55
C GLY A 52 0.39 -3.02 5.25
N LEU A 53 0.27 -1.84 4.66
CA LEU A 53 -0.38 -1.65 3.37
C LEU A 53 0.68 -1.44 2.29
N VAL A 54 1.01 -2.54 1.62
CA VAL A 54 2.05 -2.63 0.58
C VAL A 54 1.43 -2.99 -0.76
N ASN A 55 2.16 -2.76 -1.85
CA ASN A 55 1.72 -3.14 -3.19
C ASN A 55 2.57 -4.31 -3.67
N TYR A 56 1.91 -5.31 -4.25
CA TYR A 56 2.56 -6.40 -4.97
C TYR A 56 2.12 -6.34 -6.43
N LEU A 57 3.06 -6.55 -7.33
CA LEU A 57 2.80 -6.84 -8.74
C LEU A 57 2.67 -8.35 -8.93
N GLU A 58 2.03 -8.74 -10.03
CA GLU A 58 1.94 -10.15 -10.42
C GLU A 58 3.34 -10.75 -10.58
N GLY A 59 3.60 -11.86 -9.89
CA GLY A 59 4.90 -12.52 -9.87
C GLY A 59 5.85 -12.04 -8.77
N ASP A 60 5.48 -11.03 -7.97
CA ASP A 60 6.25 -10.70 -6.78
C ASP A 60 6.17 -11.83 -5.75
N ASP A 61 7.29 -12.08 -5.06
CA ASP A 61 7.32 -12.97 -3.91
C ASP A 61 6.51 -12.33 -2.78
N LEU A 62 5.39 -12.97 -2.44
CA LEU A 62 4.64 -12.63 -1.24
C LEU A 62 5.49 -12.90 0.00
N ALA A 63 5.36 -12.07 1.02
CA ALA A 63 6.08 -12.23 2.29
C ALA A 63 5.67 -13.56 2.97
N PRO A 64 6.52 -14.60 2.94
CA PRO A 64 6.13 -15.96 3.37
C PRO A 64 5.98 -16.07 4.90
N ASP A 65 6.56 -15.11 5.62
CA ASP A 65 6.58 -14.96 7.06
C ASP A 65 5.43 -14.09 7.60
N LEU A 66 4.60 -13.54 6.70
CA LEU A 66 3.47 -12.69 7.05
C LEU A 66 2.17 -13.24 6.47
N HIS A 67 1.08 -13.06 7.20
CA HIS A 67 -0.24 -13.25 6.64
C HIS A 67 -0.59 -12.05 5.76
N THR A 68 -1.03 -12.32 4.53
CA THR A 68 -1.43 -11.28 3.57
C THR A 68 -2.89 -11.45 3.16
N THR A 69 -3.55 -10.32 2.88
CA THR A 69 -4.91 -10.28 2.35
C THR A 69 -4.94 -9.28 1.20
N GLU A 70 -5.37 -9.72 0.03
CA GLU A 70 -5.55 -8.82 -1.11
C GLU A 70 -6.73 -7.89 -0.84
N LEU A 71 -6.49 -6.58 -0.87
CA LEU A 71 -7.53 -5.56 -0.71
C LEU A 71 -7.98 -4.99 -2.06
N LEU A 72 -7.04 -4.83 -2.99
CA LEU A 72 -7.30 -4.34 -4.34
C LEU A 72 -6.33 -4.99 -5.33
N ARG A 73 -6.77 -5.14 -6.58
CA ARG A 73 -5.93 -5.58 -7.69
C ARG A 73 -5.96 -4.54 -8.80
N GLY A 74 -4.79 -4.24 -9.36
CA GLY A 74 -4.63 -3.31 -10.48
C GLY A 74 -3.63 -3.85 -11.50
N ARG A 75 -3.41 -3.06 -12.56
CA ARG A 75 -2.34 -3.31 -13.53
C ARG A 75 -1.31 -2.18 -13.45
N PRO A 76 0.01 -2.47 -13.55
CA PRO A 76 1.00 -1.42 -13.67
C PRO A 76 0.74 -0.61 -14.95
N VAL A 77 0.95 0.71 -14.87
CA VAL A 77 0.76 1.62 -16.00
C VAL A 77 1.99 2.50 -16.14
N VAL A 78 2.53 2.58 -17.35
CA VAL A 78 3.61 3.51 -17.68
C VAL A 78 3.01 4.89 -17.97
N CYS A 79 3.48 5.91 -17.25
CA CYS A 79 3.07 7.30 -17.49
C CYS A 79 4.16 8.04 -18.28
N LEU A 80 3.78 8.64 -19.41
CA LEU A 80 4.67 9.39 -20.29
C LEU A 80 4.13 10.79 -20.51
N ARG A 81 5.00 11.72 -20.92
CA ARG A 81 4.51 12.99 -21.49
C ARG A 81 3.77 12.71 -22.80
N PRO A 82 2.67 13.43 -23.09
CA PRO A 82 1.89 13.20 -24.31
C PRO A 82 2.69 13.36 -25.61
N ASP A 83 3.74 14.19 -25.60
CA ASP A 83 4.62 14.47 -26.75
C ASP A 83 5.86 13.55 -26.82
N SER A 84 5.95 12.55 -25.94
CA SER A 84 7.06 11.60 -25.96
C SER A 84 7.00 10.71 -27.19
N PRO A 85 8.10 10.49 -27.92
CA PRO A 85 8.16 9.48 -28.98
C PRO A 85 7.79 8.07 -28.50
N LEU A 86 7.97 7.77 -27.20
CA LEU A 86 7.56 6.50 -26.62
C LEU A 86 6.03 6.33 -26.57
N ALA A 87 5.26 7.43 -26.61
CA ALA A 87 3.81 7.39 -26.60
C ALA A 87 3.20 6.91 -27.93
N SER A 88 3.99 6.86 -29.01
CA SER A 88 3.55 6.31 -30.31
C SER A 88 3.89 4.83 -30.49
N LEU A 89 4.52 4.19 -29.50
CA LEU A 89 4.83 2.76 -29.55
C LEU A 89 3.62 1.97 -29.02
N GLU A 90 3.25 0.87 -29.69
CA GLU A 90 2.17 -0.03 -29.24
C GLU A 90 2.53 -0.83 -27.98
N SER A 91 3.82 -0.95 -27.69
CA SER A 91 4.37 -1.60 -26.50
C SER A 91 5.67 -0.91 -26.06
N VAL A 92 5.92 -0.88 -24.75
CA VAL A 92 7.22 -0.51 -24.17
C VAL A 92 8.10 -1.75 -24.10
#